data_AF-A0A1C2ASB0-F1
#
_entry.id   AF-A0A1C2ASB0-F1
#
_cell.length_a   1.000
_cell.length_b   1.000
_cell.length_c   1.000
_cell.angle_alpha   90.00
_cell.angle_beta   90.00
_cell.angle_gamma   90.00
#
_symmetry.space_group_name_H-M   'P 1'
#
loop_
_entity.id
_entity.type
_entity.pdbx_description
1 polymer ?
#
loop_
_entity_poly.entity_id
_entity_poly.type
_entity_poly.pdbx_seq_one_letter_code
_entity_poly.pdbx_strand_id
1 'polypeptide(L)'
;MTNKLSDKDKKDWQKFLDSSEKLKSKDLDEVNNPTIFERSIDLHGYTLEEANKKISEFIENCYANKIKKINVITGKGMRSKNLDDPYKSKDLSILKYSVPEYIKNDPELMSKIIRIDLDSVLSPSRGNFDIFLKTIK
;
A
#
# COMPACT_ATOMS: atom_id res chain seq x y z
N MET A 1 32.59 -25.55 14.65
CA MET A 1 31.52 -25.33 13.66
C MET A 1 31.70 -26.35 12.54
N THR A 2 30.81 -27.32 12.41
CA THR A 2 30.87 -28.32 11.34
C THR A 2 29.76 -28.03 10.32
N ASN A 3 29.98 -27.05 9.45
CA ASN A 3 29.13 -26.86 8.27
C ASN A 3 29.61 -27.81 7.16
N LYS A 4 29.27 -29.09 7.28
CA LYS A 4 29.38 -30.01 6.14
C LYS A 4 28.06 -29.96 5.39
N LEU A 5 28.08 -29.43 4.16
CA LEU A 5 26.95 -29.56 3.24
C LEU A 5 26.54 -31.03 3.17
N SER A 6 25.23 -31.29 3.24
CA SER A 6 24.69 -32.64 3.06
C SER A 6 25.02 -33.14 1.65
N ASP A 7 25.17 -34.44 1.50
CA ASP A 7 25.31 -35.03 0.16
C ASP A 7 24.06 -34.82 -0.69
N LYS A 8 22.90 -34.60 -0.05
CA LYS A 8 21.68 -34.16 -0.73
C LYS A 8 21.86 -32.76 -1.32
N ASP A 9 22.35 -31.81 -0.53
CA ASP A 9 22.57 -30.44 -0.99
C ASP A 9 23.51 -30.44 -2.20
N LYS A 10 24.64 -31.17 -2.12
CA LYS A 10 25.59 -31.28 -3.24
C LYS A 10 24.93 -31.81 -4.52
N LYS A 11 24.07 -32.82 -4.40
CA LYS A 11 23.35 -33.40 -5.55
C LYS A 11 22.34 -32.42 -6.13
N ASP A 12 21.60 -31.72 -5.28
CA ASP A 12 20.60 -30.73 -5.71
C ASP A 12 21.30 -29.54 -6.41
N TRP A 13 22.45 -29.10 -5.90
CA TRP A 13 23.31 -28.10 -6.54
C TRP A 13 23.85 -28.54 -7.90
N GLN A 14 24.37 -29.77 -7.99
CA GLN A 14 24.85 -30.33 -9.26
C GLN A 14 23.73 -30.43 -10.29
N LYS A 15 22.55 -30.93 -9.88
CA LYS A 15 21.36 -31.03 -10.74
C LYS A 15 20.89 -29.67 -11.26
N PHE A 16 21.00 -28.62 -10.44
CA PHE A 16 20.69 -27.26 -10.86
C PHE A 16 21.66 -26.75 -11.93
N LEU A 17 22.98 -26.93 -11.72
CA LEU A 17 24.02 -26.50 -12.67
C LEU A 17 23.95 -27.25 -14.02
N ASP A 18 23.64 -28.54 -13.98
CA ASP A 18 23.55 -29.40 -15.17
C ASP A 18 22.20 -29.23 -15.89
N SER A 19 21.23 -28.52 -15.30
CA SER A 19 19.93 -28.31 -15.92
C SER A 19 20.02 -27.34 -17.10
N SER A 20 19.36 -27.68 -18.22
CA SER A 20 19.20 -26.78 -19.36
C SER A 20 18.08 -25.76 -19.17
N GLU A 21 17.43 -25.77 -18.00
CA GLU A 21 16.29 -24.91 -17.68
C GLU A 21 16.79 -23.50 -17.39
N LYS A 22 16.36 -22.52 -18.20
CA LYS A 22 16.76 -21.13 -18.00
C LYS A 22 16.07 -20.58 -16.75
N LEU A 23 16.83 -19.89 -15.91
CA LEU A 23 16.28 -19.09 -14.82
C LEU A 23 15.27 -18.09 -15.39
N LYS A 24 14.04 -18.14 -14.88
CA LYS A 24 13.02 -17.15 -15.22
C LYS A 24 13.49 -15.79 -14.71
N SER A 25 13.53 -14.78 -15.58
CA SER A 25 13.76 -13.41 -15.15
C SER A 25 12.54 -12.94 -14.36
N LYS A 26 12.76 -12.62 -13.08
CA LYS A 26 11.73 -12.09 -12.17
C LYS A 26 11.12 -10.78 -12.68
N ASP A 27 11.86 -10.05 -13.51
CA ASP A 27 11.46 -8.75 -14.06
C ASP A 27 10.54 -8.89 -15.29
N LEU A 28 10.53 -10.05 -15.96
CA LEU A 28 9.68 -10.27 -17.16
C LEU A 28 8.19 -10.39 -16.82
N ASP A 29 7.85 -10.74 -15.58
CA ASP A 29 6.47 -10.85 -15.12
C ASP A 29 5.80 -9.47 -14.94
N GLU A 30 6.56 -8.37 -14.88
CA GLU A 30 6.01 -7.00 -14.79
C GLU A 30 5.58 -6.41 -16.15
N VAL A 31 6.03 -6.97 -17.27
CA VAL A 31 5.98 -6.26 -18.57
C VAL A 31 4.66 -6.49 -19.35
N ASN A 32 3.78 -7.40 -18.93
CA ASN A 32 2.63 -7.85 -19.74
C ASN A 32 1.23 -7.46 -19.24
N ASN A 33 1.06 -6.37 -18.49
CA ASN A 33 -0.27 -5.80 -18.24
C ASN A 33 -0.38 -4.35 -18.78
N PRO A 34 -1.07 -4.12 -19.93
CA PRO A 34 -1.14 -2.81 -20.58
C PRO A 34 -2.14 -1.83 -19.91
N THR A 35 -2.54 -2.07 -18.66
CA THR A 35 -3.38 -1.15 -17.88
C THR A 35 -2.84 -1.10 -16.47
N ILE A 36 -2.28 0.05 -16.07
CA ILE A 36 -1.82 0.29 -14.69
C ILE A 36 -3.08 0.26 -13.81
N PHE A 37 -3.40 -0.89 -13.25
CA PHE A 37 -4.58 -1.07 -12.40
C PHE A 37 -4.38 -0.46 -11.02
N GLU A 38 -3.14 -0.26 -10.60
CA GLU A 38 -2.77 0.16 -9.25
C GLU A 38 -1.78 1.32 -9.27
N ARG A 39 -2.00 2.31 -8.41
CA ARG A 39 -0.99 3.31 -8.06
C ARG A 39 -0.81 3.39 -6.55
N SER A 40 0.34 3.88 -6.11
CA SER A 40 0.63 4.09 -4.70
C SER A 40 0.94 5.54 -4.41
N ILE A 41 0.60 5.99 -3.20
CA ILE A 41 0.98 7.29 -2.67
C ILE A 41 1.51 7.13 -1.24
N ASP A 42 2.64 7.79 -0.96
CA ASP A 42 3.20 7.88 0.38
C ASP A 42 2.85 9.22 1.03
N LEU A 43 2.14 9.14 2.14
CA LEU A 43 1.73 10.26 3.00
C LEU A 43 2.43 10.20 4.36
N HIS A 44 3.31 9.23 4.59
CA HIS A 44 4.02 9.13 5.86
C HIS A 44 4.86 10.39 6.12
N GLY A 45 4.68 10.99 7.29
CA GLY A 45 5.39 12.19 7.72
C GLY A 45 4.75 13.51 7.30
N TYR A 46 3.65 13.46 6.54
CA TYR A 46 2.85 14.65 6.22
C TYR A 46 2.10 15.16 7.46
N THR A 47 1.79 16.45 7.49
CA THR A 47 0.76 16.96 8.39
C THR A 47 -0.63 16.50 7.93
N LEU A 48 -1.64 16.59 8.80
CA LEU A 48 -3.01 16.22 8.47
C LEU A 48 -3.55 16.98 7.27
N GLU A 49 -3.33 18.30 7.24
CA GLU A 49 -3.81 19.18 6.19
C GLU A 49 -3.16 18.84 4.84
N GLU A 50 -1.83 18.68 4.82
CA GLU A 50 -1.11 18.31 3.62
C GLU A 50 -1.52 16.93 3.10
N ALA A 51 -1.69 15.96 4.00
CA ALA A 51 -2.12 14.61 3.65
C ALA A 51 -3.53 14.61 3.04
N ASN A 52 -4.47 15.34 3.63
CA ASN A 52 -5.85 15.47 3.13
C ASN A 52 -5.88 16.13 1.75
N LYS A 53 -5.15 17.22 1.56
CA LYS A 53 -5.05 17.87 0.24
C LYS A 53 -4.45 16.92 -0.80
N LYS A 54 -3.34 16.28 -0.45
CA LYS A 54 -2.60 15.42 -1.37
C LYS A 54 -3.40 14.18 -1.77
N ILE A 55 -4.10 13.55 -0.83
CA ILE A 55 -4.86 12.33 -1.13
C ILE A 55 -6.07 12.64 -2.02
N SER A 56 -6.73 13.79 -1.84
CA SER A 56 -7.83 14.22 -2.70
C SER A 56 -7.38 14.42 -4.14
N GLU A 57 -6.33 15.22 -4.35
CA GLU A 57 -5.73 15.44 -5.67
C GLU A 57 -5.32 14.10 -6.34
N PHE A 58 -4.78 13.18 -5.54
CA PHE A 58 -4.34 11.88 -6.03
C PHE A 58 -5.49 10.96 -6.44
N ILE A 59 -6.57 10.91 -5.65
CA ILE A 59 -7.78 10.13 -5.97
C ILE A 59 -8.42 10.66 -7.26
N GLU A 60 -8.56 11.99 -7.40
CA GLU A 60 -9.09 12.63 -8.60
C GLU A 60 -8.27 12.26 -9.84
N ASN A 61 -6.94 12.39 -9.74
CA ASN A 61 -6.04 12.05 -10.84
C ASN A 61 -6.14 10.55 -11.20
N CYS A 62 -6.17 9.67 -10.20
CA CYS A 62 -6.28 8.23 -10.43
C CYS A 62 -7.63 7.87 -11.08
N TYR A 63 -8.71 8.50 -10.65
CA TYR A 63 -10.04 8.30 -11.21
C TYR A 63 -10.11 8.76 -12.67
N ALA A 64 -9.60 9.96 -12.98
CA ALA A 64 -9.52 10.48 -14.35
C ALA A 64 -8.69 9.59 -15.28
N ASN A 65 -7.62 8.98 -14.76
CA ASN A 65 -6.75 8.06 -15.49
C ASN A 65 -7.24 6.59 -15.48
N LYS A 66 -8.47 6.32 -15.01
CA LYS A 66 -9.09 4.99 -14.98
C LYS A 66 -8.27 3.94 -14.19
N ILE A 67 -7.54 4.37 -13.17
CA ILE A 67 -6.86 3.49 -12.22
C ILE A 67 -7.93 2.79 -11.36
N LYS A 68 -7.77 1.49 -11.09
CA LYS A 68 -8.76 0.70 -10.33
C LYS A 68 -8.48 0.63 -8.84
N LYS A 69 -7.21 0.76 -8.45
CA LYS A 69 -6.74 0.55 -7.09
C LYS A 69 -5.71 1.61 -6.70
N ILE A 70 -5.81 2.12 -5.49
CA ILE A 70 -4.82 3.00 -4.88
C ILE A 70 -4.34 2.36 -3.58
N ASN A 71 -3.03 2.19 -3.42
CA ASN A 71 -2.40 1.83 -2.15
C ASN A 71 -1.90 3.10 -1.46
N VAL A 72 -2.46 3.42 -0.30
CA VAL A 72 -2.15 4.63 0.47
C VAL A 72 -1.29 4.27 1.66
N ILE A 73 -0.08 4.83 1.74
CA ILE A 73 0.87 4.59 2.83
C ILE A 73 0.80 5.77 3.80
N THR A 74 0.39 5.52 5.03
CA THR A 74 0.23 6.55 6.09
C THR A 74 1.17 6.35 7.28
N GLY A 75 1.84 5.20 7.32
CA GLY A 75 2.64 4.75 8.45
C GLY A 75 1.81 4.02 9.51
N LYS A 76 2.49 3.36 10.46
CA LYS A 76 1.84 2.48 11.46
C LYS A 76 1.16 3.24 12.62
N GLY A 77 1.49 4.53 12.81
CA GLY A 77 0.94 5.36 13.90
C GLY A 77 1.52 5.12 15.31
N MET A 78 2.36 4.09 15.52
CA MET A 78 2.82 3.68 16.87
C MET A 78 3.70 4.69 17.62
N ARG A 79 4.30 5.67 16.93
CA ARG A 79 5.25 6.63 17.54
C ARG A 79 4.64 8.02 17.76
N SER A 80 3.34 8.19 17.61
CA SER A 80 2.72 9.51 17.77
C SER A 80 2.79 9.94 19.24
N LYS A 81 3.47 11.06 19.51
CA LYS A 81 3.51 11.72 20.84
C LYS A 81 2.20 12.43 21.20
N ASN A 82 1.11 12.16 20.48
CA ASN A 82 -0.17 12.85 20.63
C ASN A 82 -0.98 12.39 21.85
N LEU A 83 -0.59 11.30 22.51
CA LEU A 83 -1.27 10.81 23.71
C LEU A 83 -1.13 11.75 24.93
N ASP A 84 -0.11 12.61 24.94
CA ASP A 84 0.21 13.49 26.06
C ASP A 84 -0.48 14.86 25.97
N ASP A 85 -1.21 15.15 24.87
CA ASP A 85 -1.89 16.43 24.65
C ASP A 85 -3.43 16.26 24.78
N PRO A 86 -4.06 16.82 25.83
CA PRO A 86 -5.50 16.66 26.07
C PRO A 86 -6.38 17.35 25.03
N TYR A 87 -5.82 18.25 24.21
CA TYR A 87 -6.56 18.97 23.15
C TYR A 87 -6.52 18.25 21.80
N LYS A 88 -5.76 17.15 21.68
CA LYS A 88 -5.66 16.38 20.44
C LYS A 88 -6.45 15.09 20.52
N SER A 89 -7.19 14.81 19.45
CA SER A 89 -7.83 13.50 19.31
C SER A 89 -6.77 12.41 19.21
N LYS A 90 -6.89 11.36 20.03
CA LYS A 90 -5.96 10.23 20.03
C LYS A 90 -5.86 9.55 18.66
N ASP A 91 -7.00 9.47 17.96
CA ASP A 91 -7.08 8.74 16.69
C ASP A 91 -7.02 9.66 15.47
N LEU A 92 -7.75 10.78 15.46
CA LEU A 92 -7.80 11.70 14.31
C LEU A 92 -6.50 12.51 14.14
N SER A 93 -5.60 12.48 15.11
CA SER A 93 -4.26 13.07 14.97
C SER A 93 -3.25 12.14 14.29
N ILE A 94 -3.68 10.93 13.89
CA ILE A 94 -2.83 9.93 13.25
C ILE A 94 -3.33 9.68 11.82
N LEU A 95 -2.45 9.89 10.84
CA LEU A 95 -2.77 9.74 9.40
C LEU A 95 -3.45 8.41 9.06
N LYS A 96 -3.04 7.34 9.74
CA LYS A 96 -3.60 5.99 9.61
C LYS A 96 -5.12 5.98 9.74
N TYR A 97 -5.68 6.76 10.67
CA TYR A 97 -7.12 6.82 10.93
C TYR A 97 -7.76 8.06 10.31
N SER A 98 -7.05 9.19 10.30
CA SER A 98 -7.61 10.46 9.85
C SER A 98 -7.81 10.54 8.34
N VAL A 99 -6.89 9.99 7.54
CA VAL A 99 -6.97 10.02 6.07
C VAL A 99 -8.17 9.21 5.56
N PRO A 100 -8.39 7.95 5.95
CA PRO A 100 -9.57 7.21 5.50
C PRO A 100 -10.88 7.83 6.01
N GLU A 101 -10.89 8.41 7.21
CA GLU A 101 -12.06 9.12 7.75
C GLU A 101 -12.37 10.41 6.99
N TYR A 102 -11.34 11.19 6.63
CA TYR A 102 -11.47 12.37 5.79
C TYR A 102 -12.09 12.02 4.43
N ILE A 103 -11.57 10.99 3.77
CA ILE A 103 -12.10 10.53 2.47
C ILE A 103 -13.57 10.11 2.61
N LYS A 104 -13.91 9.35 3.65
CA LYS A 104 -15.27 8.85 3.89
C LYS A 104 -16.28 9.98 4.11
N ASN A 105 -15.85 11.07 4.73
CA ASN A 105 -16.68 12.23 5.02
C ASN A 105 -16.77 13.24 3.87
N ASP A 106 -16.08 12.99 2.76
CA ASP A 106 -16.17 13.78 1.54
C ASP A 106 -17.06 13.07 0.49
N PRO A 107 -18.30 13.56 0.25
CA PRO A 107 -19.21 12.94 -0.70
C PRO A 107 -18.70 12.95 -2.14
N GLU A 108 -17.89 13.95 -2.52
CA GLU A 108 -17.35 14.08 -3.86
C GLU A 108 -16.29 13.02 -4.13
N LEU A 109 -15.40 12.76 -3.16
CA LEU A 109 -14.43 11.67 -3.24
C LEU A 109 -15.13 10.30 -3.19
N MET A 110 -16.06 10.10 -2.25
CA MET A 110 -16.78 8.83 -2.11
C MET A 110 -17.63 8.50 -3.34
N SER A 111 -18.09 9.50 -4.10
CA SER A 111 -18.78 9.26 -5.38
C SER A 111 -17.94 8.46 -6.39
N LYS A 112 -16.60 8.54 -6.29
CA LYS A 112 -15.61 7.91 -7.18
C LYS A 112 -15.09 6.57 -6.65
N ILE A 113 -15.36 6.25 -5.39
CA ILE A 113 -14.82 5.09 -4.68
C ILE A 113 -15.88 3.98 -4.57
N ILE A 114 -15.49 2.72 -4.81
CA ILE A 114 -16.31 1.54 -4.53
C ILE A 114 -16.22 1.18 -3.05
N ARG A 115 -15.00 1.08 -2.52
CA ARG A 115 -14.73 0.76 -1.11
C ARG A 115 -13.32 1.17 -0.70
N ILE A 116 -13.14 1.31 0.61
CA ILE A 116 -11.85 1.50 1.28
C ILE A 116 -11.60 0.26 2.15
N ASP A 117 -10.38 -0.28 2.14
CA ASP A 117 -9.98 -1.40 2.99
C ASP A 117 -9.72 -0.94 4.44
N LEU A 118 -10.81 -0.79 5.19
CA LEU A 118 -10.76 -0.38 6.59
C LEU A 118 -10.19 -1.48 7.51
N ASP A 119 -10.23 -2.75 7.11
CA ASP A 119 -9.63 -3.84 7.89
C ASP A 119 -8.11 -3.66 7.97
N SER A 120 -7.48 -3.23 6.86
CA SER A 120 -6.07 -2.85 6.85
C SER A 120 -5.77 -1.64 7.74
N VAL A 121 -6.67 -0.67 7.80
CA VAL A 121 -6.56 0.51 8.68
C VAL A 121 -6.58 0.09 10.16
N LEU A 122 -7.42 -0.87 10.53
CA LEU A 122 -7.54 -1.32 11.92
C LEU A 122 -6.42 -2.28 12.34
N SER A 123 -5.72 -2.90 11.38
CA SER A 123 -4.62 -3.82 11.67
C SER A 123 -3.42 -3.11 12.32
N PRO A 124 -2.98 -3.48 13.55
CA PRO A 124 -1.85 -2.85 14.22
C PRO A 124 -0.51 -2.98 13.46
N SER A 125 -0.34 -4.07 12.70
CA SER A 125 0.87 -4.38 11.96
C SER A 125 1.00 -3.64 10.63
N ARG A 126 -0.12 -3.11 10.09
CA ARG A 126 -0.15 -2.43 8.79
C ARG A 126 -0.01 -0.91 8.94
N GLY A 127 0.63 -0.31 7.93
CA GLY A 127 0.83 1.13 7.80
C GLY A 127 0.36 1.68 6.45
N ASN A 128 -0.45 0.91 5.75
CA ASN A 128 -1.07 1.25 4.49
C ASN A 128 -2.48 0.66 4.42
N PHE A 129 -3.28 1.16 3.47
CA PHE A 129 -4.59 0.63 3.13
C PHE A 129 -4.90 0.86 1.65
N ASP A 130 -5.82 0.07 1.13
CA ASP A 130 -6.22 0.12 -0.27
C ASP A 130 -7.54 0.87 -0.46
N ILE A 131 -7.64 1.62 -1.57
CA ILE A 131 -8.89 2.24 -2.07
C ILE A 131 -9.18 1.64 -3.44
N PHE A 132 -10.43 1.23 -3.65
CA PHE A 132 -10.91 0.68 -4.91
C PHE A 132 -11.79 1.71 -5.61
N LEU A 133 -11.41 2.12 -6.81
CA LEU A 133 -12.10 3.17 -7.58
C LEU A 133 -13.16 2.58 -8.52
N LYS A 134 -14.22 3.35 -8.76
CA LYS A 134 -15.23 3.03 -9.78
C LYS A 134 -14.62 3.17 -11.16
N THR A 135 -15.04 2.31 -12.08
CA THR A 135 -14.69 2.46 -13.50
C THR A 135 -15.78 3.26 -14.20
N ILE A 136 -15.41 4.36 -14.85
CA ILE A 136 -16.31 5.08 -15.75
C ILE A 136 -16.49 4.21 -17.00
N LYS A 137 -17.74 3.81 -17.28
CA LYS A 137 -18.10 3.09 -18.52
C LYS A 137 -18.05 4.03 -19.71
#